data_AF-A0A0C3PKX1-F1
#
_entry.id   AF-A0A0C3PKX1-F1
#
_cell.length_a   1.000
_cell.length_b   1.000
_cell.length_c   1.000
_cell.angle_alpha   90.00
_cell.angle_beta   90.00
_cell.angle_gamma   90.00
#
_symmetry.space_group_name_H-M   'P 1'
#
loop_
_entity.id
_entity.type
_entity.pdbx_description
1 polymer ?
#
loop_
_entity_poly.entity_id
_entity_poly.type
_entity_poly.pdbx_seq_one_letter_code
_entity_poly.pdbx_strand_id
1 'polypeptide(L)'
;MSSQHQAKTPQPTPGHSCDYSQVAADDLVILTDNLMDTKREKAAEKAQRKVECKAKHEEAKRWKAEEERLEAEQRQREEEEAWRKKAVEEEAA
;
A
#
# COMPACT_ATOMS: atom_id res chain seq x y z
N MET A 1 -59.63 -19.19 17.50
CA MET A 1 -58.16 -19.14 17.47
C MET A 1 -57.76 -17.78 16.94
N SER A 2 -57.51 -16.81 17.83
CA SER A 2 -57.16 -15.44 17.45
C SER A 2 -55.90 -15.04 18.20
N SER A 3 -54.74 -15.25 17.59
CA SER A 3 -53.47 -14.70 18.08
C SER A 3 -53.30 -13.31 17.49
N GLN A 4 -53.90 -12.32 18.15
CA GLN A 4 -53.66 -10.92 17.85
C GLN A 4 -52.39 -10.52 18.61
N HIS A 5 -51.25 -10.62 17.93
CA HIS A 5 -49.98 -10.07 18.40
C HIS A 5 -50.11 -8.56 18.52
N GLN A 6 -50.53 -8.10 19.70
CA GLN A 6 -50.41 -6.70 20.06
C GLN A 6 -48.92 -6.41 20.25
N ALA A 7 -48.30 -5.83 19.22
CA ALA A 7 -47.01 -5.19 19.35
C ALA A 7 -47.16 -4.05 20.36
N LYS A 8 -46.78 -4.31 21.61
CA LYS A 8 -46.64 -3.30 22.66
C LYS A 8 -45.39 -2.49 22.35
N THR A 9 -45.41 -1.70 21.27
CA THR A 9 -44.47 -0.58 21.16
C THR A 9 -44.86 0.39 22.28
N PRO A 10 -44.02 0.59 23.31
CA PRO A 10 -44.31 1.56 24.34
C PRO A 10 -44.56 2.90 23.65
N GLN A 11 -45.65 3.60 24.00
CA GLN A 11 -45.79 4.98 23.56
C GLN A 11 -44.55 5.76 24.03
N PRO A 12 -43.92 6.56 23.16
CA PRO A 12 -42.85 7.43 23.59
C PRO A 12 -43.39 8.30 24.71
N THR A 13 -42.75 8.25 25.87
CA THR A 13 -43.16 9.02 27.05
C THR A 13 -43.22 10.49 26.67
N PRO A 14 -44.38 11.18 26.79
CA PRO A 14 -44.47 12.61 26.52
C PRO A 14 -43.49 13.35 27.44
N GLY A 15 -42.52 14.04 26.86
CA GLY A 15 -41.42 14.69 27.58
C GLY A 15 -40.04 14.06 27.35
N HIS A 16 -39.95 12.97 26.60
CA HIS A 16 -38.67 12.41 26.13
C HIS A 16 -38.41 12.86 24.69
N SER A 17 -38.29 14.17 24.45
CA SER A 17 -37.49 14.64 23.32
C SER A 17 -36.05 14.34 23.72
N CYS A 18 -35.41 13.38 23.06
CA CYS A 18 -33.96 13.32 23.11
C CYS A 18 -33.46 14.65 22.55
N ASP A 19 -33.09 15.58 23.43
CA ASP A 19 -32.39 16.80 23.06
C ASP A 19 -30.99 16.39 22.55
N TYR A 20 -30.93 15.93 21.30
CA TYR A 20 -29.69 15.70 20.56
C TYR A 20 -28.94 17.02 20.27
N SER A 21 -29.36 18.12 20.90
CA SER A 21 -28.78 19.46 20.77
C SER A 21 -27.65 19.73 21.78
N GLN A 22 -27.21 18.73 22.55
CA GLN A 22 -26.18 18.88 23.60
C GLN A 22 -24.73 18.76 23.09
N VAL A 23 -24.49 18.91 21.78
CA VAL A 23 -23.12 19.12 21.29
C VAL A 23 -22.85 20.62 21.39
N ALA A 24 -22.06 21.02 22.38
CA ALA A 24 -21.64 22.42 22.50
C ALA A 24 -20.83 22.82 21.26
N ALA A 25 -20.82 24.11 20.91
CA ALA A 25 -20.03 24.60 19.78
C ALA A 25 -18.54 24.17 19.89
N ASP A 26 -18.04 24.06 21.11
CA ASP A 26 -16.68 23.59 21.42
C ASP A 26 -16.47 22.11 21.06
N ASP A 27 -17.47 21.25 21.31
CA ASP A 27 -17.40 19.83 20.95
C ASP A 27 -17.40 19.63 19.42
N LEU A 28 -18.13 20.47 18.69
CA LEU A 28 -18.13 20.49 17.22
C LEU A 28 -16.76 20.88 16.64
N VAL A 29 -16.06 21.84 17.27
CA VAL A 29 -14.70 22.23 16.87
C VAL A 29 -13.73 21.10 17.12
N ILE A 30 -13.77 20.48 18.31
CA ILE A 30 -12.90 19.35 18.66
C ILE A 30 -13.11 18.16 17.71
N LEU A 31 -14.35 17.82 17.39
CA LEU A 31 -14.67 16.75 16.42
C LEU A 31 -14.14 17.07 15.02
N THR A 32 -14.24 18.33 14.59
CA THR A 32 -13.79 18.77 13.27
C THR A 32 -12.26 18.76 13.17
N ASP A 33 -11.57 19.25 14.20
CA ASP A 33 -10.11 19.25 14.25
C ASP A 33 -9.57 17.82 14.28
N ASN A 34 -10.13 16.94 15.11
CA ASN A 34 -9.78 15.52 15.12
C ASN A 34 -10.00 14.83 13.77
N LEU A 35 -11.09 15.17 13.06
CA LEU A 35 -11.35 14.66 11.71
C LEU A 35 -10.34 15.19 10.70
N MET A 36 -9.91 16.44 10.82
CA MET A 36 -8.91 17.06 9.96
C MET A 36 -7.52 16.47 10.19
N ASP A 37 -7.14 16.24 11.44
CA ASP A 37 -5.88 15.60 11.82
C ASP A 37 -5.83 14.15 11.31
N THR A 38 -6.91 13.38 11.51
CA THR A 38 -7.03 12.02 10.97
C THR A 38 -6.90 11.98 9.44
N LYS A 39 -7.49 12.96 8.73
CA LYS A 39 -7.39 13.06 7.27
C LYS A 39 -5.98 13.40 6.82
N ARG A 40 -5.30 14.33 7.51
CA ARG A 40 -3.90 14.70 7.23
C ARG A 40 -2.96 13.53 7.47
N GLU A 41 -3.12 12.82 8.58
CA GLU A 41 -2.33 11.64 8.91
C GLU A 41 -2.49 10.53 7.86
N LYS A 42 -3.72 10.20 7.46
CA LYS A 42 -3.99 9.23 6.37
C LYS A 42 -3.38 9.66 5.04
N ALA A 43 -3.38 10.95 4.73
CA ALA A 43 -2.76 11.46 3.52
C ALA A 43 -1.23 11.31 3.56
N ALA A 44 -0.61 11.60 4.70
CA ALA A 44 0.82 11.42 4.94
C ALA A 44 1.23 9.94 4.84
N GLU A 45 0.51 9.04 5.51
CA GLU A 45 0.75 7.59 5.44
C GLU A 45 0.65 7.08 3.99
N LYS A 46 -0.39 7.49 3.27
CA LYS A 46 -0.57 7.11 1.86
C LYS A 46 0.56 7.65 0.98
N ALA A 47 1.07 8.85 1.25
CA ALA A 47 2.20 9.42 0.53
C ALA A 47 3.49 8.63 0.82
N GLN A 48 3.77 8.32 2.08
CA GLN A 48 4.93 7.53 2.48
C GLN A 48 4.92 6.14 1.84
N ARG A 49 3.78 5.43 1.90
CA ARG A 49 3.63 4.11 1.28
C ARG A 49 3.86 4.13 -0.22
N LYS A 50 3.46 5.20 -0.91
CA LYS A 50 3.74 5.37 -2.35
C LYS A 50 5.23 5.57 -2.62
N VAL A 51 5.92 6.34 -1.80
CA VAL A 51 7.38 6.56 -1.94
C VAL A 51 8.12 5.25 -1.71
N GLU A 52 7.79 4.52 -0.65
CA GLU A 52 8.41 3.23 -0.34
C GLU A 52 8.18 2.20 -1.45
N CYS A 53 6.94 2.11 -1.96
CA CYS A 53 6.62 1.21 -3.07
C CYS A 53 7.42 1.54 -4.33
N LYS A 54 7.57 2.84 -4.66
CA LYS A 54 8.41 3.28 -5.79
C LYS A 54 9.88 2.95 -5.58
N ALA A 55 10.41 3.15 -4.37
CA ALA A 55 11.80 2.83 -4.05
C ALA A 55 12.07 1.33 -4.23
N LYS A 56 11.21 0.47 -3.70
CA LYS A 56 11.31 -0.99 -3.86
C LYS A 56 11.26 -1.43 -5.33
N HIS A 57 10.40 -0.80 -6.13
CA HIS A 57 10.29 -1.10 -7.56
C HIS A 57 11.54 -0.71 -8.35
N GLU A 58 12.11 0.47 -8.06
CA GLU A 58 13.35 0.92 -8.70
C GLU A 58 14.55 0.09 -8.27
N GLU A 59 14.63 -0.32 -7.00
CA GLU A 59 15.67 -1.23 -6.51
C GLU A 59 15.60 -2.59 -7.22
N ALA A 60 14.41 -3.16 -7.36
CA ALA A 60 14.22 -4.43 -8.07
C ALA A 60 14.62 -4.33 -9.55
N LYS A 61 14.36 -3.20 -10.22
CA LYS A 61 14.84 -2.97 -11.59
C LYS A 61 16.36 -2.89 -11.66
N ARG A 62 17.00 -2.19 -10.72
CA ARG A 62 18.46 -2.05 -10.68
C ARG A 62 19.13 -3.40 -10.47
N TRP A 63 18.59 -4.21 -9.55
CA TRP A 63 19.07 -5.57 -9.32
C TRP A 63 19.03 -6.40 -10.60
N LYS A 64 17.89 -6.41 -11.30
CA LYS A 64 17.77 -7.14 -12.58
C LYS A 64 18.73 -6.64 -13.65
N ALA A 65 18.90 -5.33 -13.76
CA ALA A 65 19.84 -4.76 -14.73
C ALA A 65 21.30 -5.08 -14.39
N GLU A 66 21.65 -5.15 -13.10
CA GLU A 66 22.98 -5.56 -12.66
C GLU A 66 23.23 -7.03 -12.95
N GLU A 67 22.26 -7.90 -12.67
CA GLU A 67 22.31 -9.33 -12.98
C GLU A 67 22.52 -9.58 -14.48
N GLU A 68 21.75 -8.89 -15.34
CA GLU A 68 21.89 -8.99 -16.80
C GLU A 68 23.28 -8.54 -17.28
N ARG A 69 23.83 -7.47 -16.70
CA ARG A 69 25.19 -7.02 -17.02
C ARG A 69 26.25 -8.05 -16.60
N LEU A 70 26.06 -8.69 -15.45
CA LEU A 70 26.98 -9.71 -14.96
C LEU A 70 26.92 -10.97 -15.84
N GLU A 71 25.72 -11.41 -16.26
CA GLU A 71 25.57 -12.53 -17.19
C GLU A 71 26.21 -12.21 -18.55
N ALA A 72 26.01 -11.00 -19.07
CA ALA A 72 26.63 -10.57 -20.32
C ALA A 72 28.16 -10.58 -20.24
N GLU A 73 28.74 -10.11 -19.14
CA GLU A 73 30.19 -10.18 -18.93
C GLU A 73 30.68 -11.64 -18.87
N GLN A 74 29.97 -12.51 -18.16
CA GLN A 74 30.33 -13.92 -18.07
C GLN A 74 30.31 -14.59 -19.45
N ARG A 75 29.26 -14.38 -20.25
CA ARG A 75 29.18 -14.90 -21.61
C ARG A 75 30.31 -14.39 -22.50
N GLN A 76 30.67 -13.12 -22.37
CA GLN A 76 31.79 -12.56 -23.13
C GLN A 76 33.11 -13.24 -22.79
N ARG A 77 33.36 -13.52 -21.50
CA ARG A 77 34.56 -14.26 -21.08
C ARG A 77 34.56 -15.70 -21.61
N GLU A 78 33.41 -16.38 -21.54
CA GLU A 78 33.28 -17.74 -22.08
C GLU A 78 33.51 -17.79 -23.59
N GLU A 79 32.97 -16.82 -24.33
CA GLU A 79 33.18 -16.71 -25.78
C GLU A 79 34.65 -16.42 -26.12
N GLU A 80 35.30 -15.52 -25.38
CA GLU A 80 36.73 -15.23 -25.55
C GLU A 80 37.59 -16.47 -25.26
N GLU A 81 37.27 -17.22 -24.20
CA GLU A 81 37.99 -18.46 -23.86
C GLU A 81 37.78 -19.53 -24.93
N ALA A 82 36.56 -19.66 -25.46
CA ALA A 82 36.27 -20.57 -26.57
C ALA A 82 37.06 -20.20 -27.83
N TRP A 83 37.16 -18.91 -28.15
CA TRP A 83 37.99 -18.41 -29.25
C TRP A 83 39.48 -18.74 -29.05
N ARG A 84 40.02 -18.51 -27.85
CA ARG A 84 41.41 -18.84 -27.52
C ARG A 84 41.68 -20.33 -27.66
N LYS A 85 40.79 -21.19 -27.17
CA LYS A 85 40.91 -22.65 -27.30
C LYS A 85 40.91 -23.09 -28.76
N LYS A 86 40.00 -22.55 -29.55
CA LYS A 86 39.91 -22.86 -30.99
C LYS A 86 41.19 -22.45 -31.74
N ALA A 87 41.74 -21.26 -31.44
CA ALA A 87 42.99 -20.81 -32.06
C ALA A 87 44.18 -21.74 -31.72
N VAL A 88 44.26 -22.22 -30.47
CA VAL A 88 45.30 -23.18 -30.07
C VAL A 88 45.11 -24.54 -30.74
N GLU A 89 43.88 -25.01 -30.90
CA GLU A 89 43.59 -26.27 -31.60
C GLU A 89 43.93 -26.18 -33.10
N GLU A 90 43.65 -25.05 -33.75
CA GLU A 90 44.02 -24.81 -35.16
C GLU A 90 45.54 -24.70 -35.37
N GLU A 91 46.28 -24.12 -34.42
CA GLU A 91 47.76 -24.09 -34.51
C GLU A 91 48.39 -25.47 -34.30
N ALA A 92 47.75 -26.34 -33.52
CA ALA A 92 48.24 -27.68 -33.21
C ALA A 92 47.86 -28.76 -34.25
N ALA A 93 47.03 -28.41 -35.24
CA ALA A 93 46.54 -29.31 -36.31
C ALA A 93 47.35 -29.17 -37.60
#